data_AF-A0A929DHJ0-F1
#
_entry.id   AF-A0A929DHJ0-F1
#
_cell.length_a   1.000
_cell.length_b   1.000
_cell.length_c   1.000
_cell.angle_alpha   90.00
_cell.angle_beta   90.00
_cell.angle_gamma   90.00
#
_symmetry.space_group_name_H-M   'P 1'
#
loop_
_entity.id
_entity.type
_entity.pdbx_description
1 polymer ?
#
loop_
_entity_poly.entity_id
_entity_poly.type
_entity_poly.pdbx_seq_one_letter_code
_entity_poly.pdbx_strand_id
1 'polypeptide(L)'
;MSIHSLLLSPEDIYIYKKHGVFINHNPESNAYLASGVAPVSSYLQAGLSVTIGTDGAASNDRIDMLAAMRLMSHLQKVTALNVPLSKEMNSWGILRCATNRRIAKSIFILC
;
A
#
# COMPACT_ATOMS: atom_id res chain seq x y z
N MET A 1 -10.85 4.87 6.56
CA MET A 1 -10.05 4.11 5.58
C MET A 1 -10.08 4.84 4.25
N SER A 2 -8.99 4.87 3.51
CA SER A 2 -8.95 5.23 2.09
C SER A 2 -8.36 4.07 1.29
N ILE A 3 -8.88 3.83 0.08
CA ILE A 3 -8.46 2.70 -0.78
C ILE A 3 -7.73 3.26 -1.99
N HIS A 4 -6.72 2.55 -2.48
CA HIS A 4 -5.82 2.89 -3.58
C HIS A 4 -4.88 4.07 -3.29
N SER A 5 -5.42 5.23 -2.89
CA SER A 5 -4.67 6.44 -2.50
C SER A 5 -3.50 6.73 -3.43
N LEU A 6 -3.77 6.81 -4.74
CA LEU A 6 -2.73 6.97 -5.77
C LEU A 6 -2.21 8.42 -5.88
N LEU A 7 -3.11 9.39 -5.73
CA LEU A 7 -2.90 10.80 -6.08
C LEU A 7 -3.11 11.73 -4.87
N LEU A 8 -2.56 11.35 -3.70
CA LEU A 8 -2.63 12.21 -2.52
C LEU A 8 -1.67 13.41 -2.68
N SER A 9 -2.20 14.61 -2.48
CA SER A 9 -1.41 15.82 -2.31
C SER A 9 -0.72 15.85 -0.93
N PRO A 10 0.30 16.70 -0.72
CA PRO A 10 0.89 16.93 0.61
C PRO A 10 -0.16 17.34 1.66
N GLU A 11 -1.15 18.12 1.27
CA GLU A 11 -2.27 18.55 2.11
C GLU A 11 -3.14 17.35 2.51
N ASP A 12 -3.43 16.44 1.57
CA ASP A 12 -4.16 15.20 1.85
C ASP A 12 -3.40 14.32 2.84
N ILE A 13 -2.08 14.17 2.66
CA ILE A 13 -1.23 13.40 3.57
C ILE A 13 -1.29 13.98 4.99
N TYR A 14 -1.27 15.32 5.12
CA TYR A 14 -1.41 15.98 6.41
C TYR A 14 -2.78 15.70 7.05
N ILE A 15 -3.87 15.82 6.28
CA ILE A 15 -5.23 15.52 6.73
C ILE A 15 -5.34 14.05 7.16
N TYR A 16 -4.80 13.13 6.37
CA TYR A 16 -4.83 11.69 6.67
C TYR A 16 -4.14 11.42 8.00
N LYS A 17 -2.97 12.01 8.22
CA LYS A 17 -2.22 11.87 9.47
C LYS A 17 -2.99 12.46 10.65
N LYS A 18 -3.52 13.68 10.50
CA LYS A 18 -4.27 14.39 11.54
C LYS A 18 -5.48 13.60 12.01
N HIS A 19 -6.17 12.93 11.08
CA HIS A 19 -7.40 12.17 11.36
C HIS A 19 -7.17 10.67 11.57
N GLY A 20 -5.92 10.19 11.56
CA GLY A 20 -5.62 8.78 11.72
C GLY A 20 -6.19 7.90 10.59
N VAL A 21 -6.30 8.45 9.38
CA VAL A 21 -6.75 7.71 8.20
C VAL A 21 -5.68 6.71 7.82
N PHE A 22 -6.10 5.47 7.64
CA PHE A 22 -5.27 4.39 7.13
C PHE A 22 -5.55 4.15 5.64
N ILE A 23 -4.50 3.77 4.91
CA ILE A 23 -4.51 3.49 3.48
C ILE A 23 -4.56 1.98 3.26
N ASN A 24 -5.48 1.51 2.43
CA ASN A 24 -5.45 0.18 1.85
C ASN A 24 -4.88 0.24 0.43
N HIS A 25 -3.68 -0.30 0.24
CA HIS A 25 -2.97 -0.30 -1.03
C HIS A 25 -3.23 -1.60 -1.79
N ASN A 26 -3.77 -1.47 -3.00
CA ASN A 26 -4.08 -2.59 -3.90
C ASN A 26 -3.10 -2.59 -5.10
N PRO A 27 -1.85 -3.10 -4.93
CA PRO A 27 -0.80 -2.97 -5.94
C PRO A 27 -1.13 -3.67 -7.26
N GLU A 28 -1.69 -4.88 -7.20
CA GLU A 28 -2.03 -5.68 -8.39
C GLU A 28 -3.15 -5.02 -9.19
N SER A 29 -4.25 -4.60 -8.56
CA SER A 29 -5.33 -3.89 -9.24
C SER A 29 -4.92 -2.55 -9.83
N ASN A 30 -4.12 -1.77 -9.10
CA ASN A 30 -3.57 -0.53 -9.63
C ASN A 30 -2.73 -0.76 -10.90
N ALA A 31 -1.96 -1.85 -10.94
CA ALA A 31 -1.17 -2.23 -12.10
C ALA A 31 -2.05 -2.76 -13.24
N TYR A 32 -3.01 -3.66 -12.93
CA TYR A 32 -3.93 -4.27 -13.87
C TYR A 32 -4.77 -3.22 -14.61
N LEU A 33 -5.31 -2.24 -13.88
CA LEU A 33 -6.13 -1.15 -14.42
C LEU A 33 -5.30 0.04 -14.92
N ALA A 34 -3.97 -0.07 -14.99
CA ALA A 34 -3.06 1.01 -15.36
C ALA A 34 -3.30 2.33 -14.59
N SER A 35 -3.76 2.23 -13.33
CA SER A 35 -4.11 3.39 -12.49
C SER A 35 -2.87 4.09 -11.93
N GLY A 36 -1.74 3.39 -11.84
CA GLY A 36 -0.45 3.95 -11.42
C GLY A 36 0.13 3.26 -10.19
N VAL A 37 1.13 3.91 -9.57
CA VAL A 37 1.83 3.36 -8.40
C VAL A 37 1.72 4.35 -7.25
N ALA A 38 1.05 3.94 -6.17
CA ALA A 38 0.96 4.77 -4.97
C ALA A 38 2.34 4.89 -4.31
N PRO A 39 2.79 6.09 -3.87
CA PRO A 39 4.09 6.30 -3.24
C PRO A 39 4.10 5.83 -1.77
N VAL A 40 3.92 4.52 -1.54
CA VAL A 40 3.76 3.94 -0.21
C VAL A 40 4.97 4.18 0.70
N SER A 41 6.20 4.15 0.17
CA SER A 41 7.38 4.47 0.98
C SER A 41 7.29 5.88 1.56
N SER A 42 6.76 6.85 0.81
CA SER A 42 6.55 8.22 1.28
C SER A 42 5.44 8.30 2.33
N TYR A 43 4.36 7.53 2.17
CA TYR A 43 3.28 7.46 3.16
C TYR A 43 3.76 6.90 4.50
N LEU A 44 4.55 5.83 4.48
CA LEU A 44 5.15 5.27 5.70
C LEU A 44 6.12 6.26 6.36
N GLN A 45 6.96 6.95 5.59
CA GLN A 45 7.85 8.00 6.11
C GLN A 45 7.09 9.18 6.71
N ALA A 46 5.94 9.55 6.15
CA ALA A 46 5.05 10.58 6.71
C ALA A 46 4.37 10.14 8.01
N GLY A 47 4.46 8.86 8.38
CA GLY A 47 3.83 8.27 9.57
C GLY A 47 2.38 7.88 9.35
N LEU A 48 1.94 7.71 8.10
CA LEU A 48 0.64 7.12 7.79
C LEU A 48 0.68 5.61 7.99
N SER A 49 -0.47 5.04 8.30
CA SER A 49 -0.63 3.59 8.39
C SER A 49 -1.08 3.04 7.03
N VAL A 50 -0.35 2.06 6.50
CA VAL A 50 -0.63 1.44 5.21
C VAL A 50 -0.83 -0.06 5.37
N THR A 51 -1.85 -0.58 4.69
CA THR A 51 -2.19 -2.00 4.56
C THR A 51 -2.10 -2.43 3.10
N ILE A 52 -2.08 -3.74 2.88
CA ILE A 52 -2.05 -4.34 1.54
C ILE A 52 -3.36 -5.11 1.35
N GLY A 53 -4.01 -4.88 0.22
CA GLY A 53 -5.16 -5.63 -0.26
C GLY A 53 -4.94 -6.18 -1.66
N THR A 54 -5.74 -7.17 -2.04
CA THR A 54 -5.72 -7.70 -3.41
C THR A 54 -6.55 -6.84 -4.35
N ASP A 55 -7.64 -6.22 -3.87
CA ASP A 55 -8.78 -5.84 -4.71
C ASP A 55 -9.50 -7.08 -5.28
N GLY A 56 -10.59 -6.83 -6.00
CA GLY A 56 -11.51 -7.88 -6.44
C GLY A 56 -10.93 -8.74 -7.56
N ALA A 57 -11.49 -9.94 -7.73
CA ALA A 57 -11.04 -10.86 -8.77
C ALA A 57 -11.15 -10.28 -10.20
N ALA A 58 -12.03 -9.30 -10.43
CA ALA A 58 -12.17 -8.61 -11.71
C ALA A 58 -10.97 -7.72 -12.07
N SER A 59 -10.15 -7.34 -11.08
CA SER A 59 -9.01 -6.42 -11.23
C SER A 59 -7.70 -6.96 -10.65
N ASN A 60 -7.67 -8.13 -10.00
CA ASN A 60 -6.43 -8.79 -9.55
C ASN A 60 -6.17 -10.12 -10.29
N ASP A 61 -7.15 -10.72 -10.96
CA ASP A 61 -7.12 -12.09 -11.52
C ASP A 61 -6.89 -13.24 -10.53
N ARG A 62 -6.40 -12.95 -9.32
CA ARG A 62 -6.19 -13.87 -8.19
C ARG A 62 -6.45 -13.20 -6.83
N ILE A 63 -6.47 -14.00 -5.77
CA ILE A 63 -6.56 -13.52 -4.38
C ILE A 63 -5.33 -14.05 -3.63
N ASP A 64 -4.14 -13.57 -4.02
CA ASP A 64 -2.85 -14.01 -3.47
C ASP A 64 -2.14 -12.85 -2.76
N MET A 65 -2.17 -12.88 -1.42
CA MET A 65 -1.52 -11.86 -0.60
C MET A 65 0.01 -11.88 -0.71
N LEU A 66 0.65 -13.02 -0.97
CA LEU A 66 2.10 -13.09 -1.12
C LEU A 66 2.54 -12.45 -2.44
N ALA A 67 1.75 -12.65 -3.50
CA ALA A 67 1.94 -11.97 -4.78
C ALA A 67 1.80 -10.45 -4.61
N ALA A 68 0.73 -9.98 -3.96
CA ALA A 68 0.50 -8.56 -3.68
C ALA A 68 1.65 -7.93 -2.87
N MET A 69 2.11 -8.59 -1.80
CA MET A 69 3.25 -8.16 -0.99
C MET A 69 4.54 -8.03 -1.82
N ARG A 70 4.83 -9.02 -2.67
CA ARG A 70 6.00 -9.02 -3.53
C ARG A 70 5.91 -7.89 -4.57
N LEU A 71 4.77 -7.73 -5.21
CA LEU A 71 4.56 -6.68 -6.20
C LEU A 71 4.71 -5.29 -5.59
N MET A 72 4.10 -5.04 -4.42
CA MET A 72 4.30 -3.80 -3.67
C MET A 72 5.79 -3.48 -3.47
N SER A 73 6.59 -4.46 -3.02
CA SER A 73 8.04 -4.27 -2.84
C SER A 73 8.73 -3.77 -4.11
N HIS A 74 8.41 -4.40 -5.24
CA HIS A 74 9.07 -4.15 -6.51
C HIS A 74 8.63 -2.83 -7.12
N LEU A 75 7.33 -2.50 -7.04
CA LEU A 75 6.79 -1.23 -7.51
C LEU A 75 7.46 -0.05 -6.81
N GLN A 76 7.63 -0.10 -5.50
CA GLN A 76 8.32 0.97 -4.78
C GLN A 76 9.78 1.11 -5.25
N LYS A 77 10.49 0.00 -5.52
CA LYS A 77 11.92 0.01 -5.92
C LYS A 77 12.08 0.61 -7.31
N VAL A 78 11.27 0.16 -8.25
CA VAL A 78 11.35 0.59 -9.65
C VAL A 78 10.92 2.05 -9.79
N THR A 79 9.86 2.48 -9.09
CA THR A 79 9.41 3.88 -9.14
C THR A 79 10.43 4.83 -8.51
N ALA A 80 11.12 4.41 -7.43
CA ALA A 80 12.15 5.21 -6.80
C ALA A 80 13.53 5.13 -7.49
N LEU A 81 13.71 4.21 -8.45
CA LEU A 81 15.00 3.84 -9.03
C LEU A 81 16.09 3.62 -7.96
N ASN A 82 15.72 3.05 -6.81
CA ASN A 82 16.58 2.96 -5.64
C ASN A 82 16.49 1.60 -4.93
N VAL A 83 17.66 1.06 -4.59
CA VAL A 83 17.85 -0.09 -3.71
C VAL A 83 18.96 0.29 -2.72
N PRO A 84 18.70 0.40 -1.40
CA PRO A 84 17.53 -0.06 -0.65
C PRO A 84 16.42 0.99 -0.53
N LEU A 85 15.17 0.54 -0.61
CA LEU A 85 14.06 1.37 -0.15
C LEU A 85 14.16 1.55 1.37
N SER A 86 13.63 2.67 1.85
CA SER A 86 13.61 3.09 3.26
C SER A 86 13.51 1.93 4.27
N LYS A 87 14.00 2.14 5.51
CA LYS A 87 13.94 1.12 6.59
C LYS A 87 12.55 0.49 6.77
N GLU A 88 11.49 1.21 6.43
CA GLU A 88 10.10 0.75 6.52
C GLU A 88 9.62 -0.14 5.35
N MET A 89 10.39 -0.24 4.26
CA MET A 89 10.01 -0.99 3.05
C MET A 89 10.90 -2.22 2.80
N ASN A 90 11.51 -2.75 3.86
CA ASN A 90 12.14 -4.08 3.83
C ASN A 90 11.07 -5.19 3.96
N SER A 91 11.48 -6.46 3.81
CA SER A 91 10.55 -7.60 3.88
C SER A 91 9.72 -7.63 5.16
N TRP A 92 10.29 -7.18 6.29
CA TRP A 92 9.58 -7.09 7.56
C TRP A 92 8.55 -5.96 7.56
N GLY A 93 8.89 -4.80 7.00
CA GLY A 93 7.96 -3.69 6.81
C GLY A 93 6.76 -4.05 5.94
N ILE A 94 6.99 -4.79 4.86
CA ILE A 94 5.92 -5.31 3.99
C ILE A 94 5.05 -6.31 4.74
N LEU A 95 5.65 -7.25 5.47
CA LEU A 95 4.90 -8.18 6.31
C LEU A 95 4.08 -7.47 7.39
N ARG A 96 4.59 -6.38 7.98
CA ARG A 96 3.82 -5.55 8.92
C ARG A 96 2.61 -4.92 8.23
N CYS A 97 2.75 -4.38 7.02
CA CYS A 97 1.61 -3.84 6.26
C CYS A 97 0.56 -4.93 5.99
N ALA A 98 0.99 -6.18 5.79
CA ALA A 98 0.13 -7.33 5.56
C ALA A 98 -0.42 -8.03 6.84
N THR A 99 -0.04 -7.63 8.06
CA THR A 99 -0.41 -8.40 9.27
C THR A 99 -0.71 -7.58 10.52
N ASN A 100 -0.28 -6.32 10.60
CA ASN A 100 -0.27 -5.59 11.86
C ASN A 100 -1.70 -5.27 12.34
N ARG A 101 -2.11 -5.89 13.46
CA ARG A 101 -3.43 -5.76 14.09
C ARG A 101 -3.81 -4.34 14.53
N ARG A 102 -2.84 -3.45 14.73
CA ARG A 102 -3.12 -2.02 15.00
C ARG A 102 -3.63 -1.27 13.77
N ILE A 103 -3.28 -1.78 12.58
CA ILE A 103 -3.71 -1.26 11.29
C ILE A 103 -4.90 -2.09 10.74
N ALA A 104 -4.95 -3.38 11.06
CA ALA A 104 -5.94 -4.38 10.62
C ALA A 104 -7.38 -4.26 11.18
N LYS A 105 -7.79 -3.10 11.72
CA LYS A 105 -9.15 -2.97 12.27
C LYS A 105 -10.25 -2.99 11.20
N SER A 106 -9.91 -2.93 9.91
CA SER A 106 -10.86 -3.07 8.82
C SER A 106 -10.29 -3.93 7.70
N ILE A 107 -10.89 -5.11 7.54
CA ILE A 107 -11.05 -5.86 6.28
C ILE A 107 -9.74 -6.16 5.55
N PHE A 108 -9.09 -7.22 6.02
CA PHE A 108 -8.32 -8.10 5.14
C PHE A 108 -9.32 -8.82 4.22
N ILE A 109 -9.06 -8.87 2.91
CA ILE A 109 -9.58 -9.86 1.92
C ILE A 109 -10.71 -9.41 0.94
N LEU A 110 -11.48 -8.32 1.15
CA LEU A 110 -12.67 -8.06 0.31
C LEU A 110 -12.88 -6.59 -0.14
N CYS A 111 -11.92 -6.00 -0.81
CA CYS A 111 -12.30 -5.22 -2.01
C CYS A 111 -11.79 -6.01 -3.17
#